data_AF-A0A9X8UPC0-F1
#
_entry.id   AF-A0A9X8UPC0-F1
#
_cell.length_a   1.000
_cell.length_b   1.000
_cell.length_c   1.000
_cell.angle_alpha   90.00
_cell.angle_beta   90.00
_cell.angle_gamma   90.00
#
_symmetry.space_group_name_H-M   'P 1'
#
loop_
_entity.id
_entity.type
_entity.pdbx_description
1 polymer ?
#
loop_
_entity_poly.entity_id
_entity_poly.type
_entity_poly.pdbx_seq_one_letter_code
_entity_poly.pdbx_strand_id
1 'polypeptide(L)'
;MRTIEKLASWAEAEPGSKQARVRVLLQAQLDDGLFIVVLDDRGWSSSEEWAQVTPAGIRETALVVVGPDEPAPGWTRAEELHAYWEYIQSILAAQQLHASIDELMALDHEVQFGPRLQRLLTAAGH
;
A
#
# COMPACT_ATOMS: atom_id res chain seq x y z
N MET A 1 9.40 6.44 22.99
CA MET A 1 9.86 6.39 21.59
C MET A 1 8.78 5.62 20.86
N ARG A 2 8.18 6.18 19.81
CA ARG A 2 7.12 5.50 19.08
C ARG A 2 7.73 4.36 18.26
N THR A 3 7.10 3.19 18.29
CA THR A 3 7.49 2.05 17.45
C THR A 3 6.46 1.83 16.36
N ILE A 4 6.90 1.22 15.25
CA ILE A 4 6.00 0.82 14.17
C ILE A 4 5.42 -0.55 14.55
N GLU A 5 4.10 -0.64 14.59
CA GLU A 5 3.39 -1.88 14.92
C GLU A 5 3.17 -2.73 13.67
N LYS A 6 2.79 -2.10 12.55
CA LYS A 6 2.53 -2.78 11.27
C LYS A 6 2.50 -1.81 10.10
N LEU A 7 2.49 -2.37 8.89
CA LEU A 7 2.21 -1.64 7.66
C LEU A 7 0.74 -1.78 7.26
N ALA A 8 0.17 -0.72 6.70
CA ALA A 8 -1.20 -0.70 6.21
C ALA A 8 -1.26 -0.04 4.83
N SER A 9 -1.82 -0.74 3.86
CA SER A 9 -2.18 -0.18 2.56
C SER A 9 -3.62 0.30 2.59
N TRP A 10 -3.81 1.61 2.60
CA TRP A 10 -5.13 2.21 2.50
C TRP A 10 -5.51 2.39 1.03
N ALA A 11 -6.37 1.52 0.53
CA ALA A 11 -6.87 1.52 -0.84
C ALA A 11 -8.18 2.31 -0.93
N GLU A 12 -8.25 3.28 -1.83
CA GLU A 12 -9.44 4.12 -2.02
C GLU A 12 -9.75 4.35 -3.49
N ALA A 13 -11.04 4.36 -3.80
CA ALA A 13 -11.52 4.58 -5.15
C ALA A 13 -11.36 6.05 -5.58
N GLU A 14 -10.76 6.26 -6.74
CA GLU A 14 -10.72 7.59 -7.36
C GLU A 14 -12.14 8.08 -7.74
N PRO A 15 -12.42 9.38 -7.61
CA PRO A 15 -13.76 9.91 -7.86
C PRO A 15 -14.12 9.85 -9.35
N GLY A 16 -15.40 9.61 -9.63
CA GLY A 16 -15.97 9.81 -10.97
C GLY A 16 -15.65 8.72 -12.01
N SER A 17 -14.93 7.65 -11.64
CA SER A 17 -14.64 6.55 -12.55
C SER A 17 -15.69 5.43 -12.45
N LYS A 18 -16.24 5.02 -13.59
CA LYS A 18 -17.04 3.78 -13.70
C LYS A 18 -16.17 2.53 -13.64
N GLN A 19 -14.96 2.64 -14.18
CA GLN A 19 -13.93 1.62 -14.14
C GLN A 19 -13.20 1.64 -12.80
N ALA A 20 -12.69 0.49 -12.38
CA ALA A 20 -11.93 0.37 -11.15
C ALA A 20 -10.63 1.18 -11.27
N ARG A 21 -10.55 2.25 -10.48
CA ARG A 21 -9.36 3.09 -10.35
C ARG A 21 -9.14 3.36 -8.87
N VAL A 22 -7.99 2.94 -8.38
CA VAL A 22 -7.69 2.87 -6.95
C VAL A 22 -6.36 3.57 -6.69
N ARG A 23 -6.37 4.53 -5.78
CA ARG A 23 -5.16 5.07 -5.16
C ARG A 23 -4.87 4.26 -3.91
N VAL A 24 -3.60 3.98 -3.65
CA VAL A 24 -3.16 3.28 -2.44
C VAL A 24 -2.14 4.14 -1.71
N LEU A 25 -2.38 4.35 -0.42
CA LEU A 25 -1.38 4.92 0.48
C LEU A 25 -0.73 3.76 1.24
N LEU A 26 0.60 3.68 1.24
CA LEU A 26 1.30 2.86 2.20
C LEU A 26 1.48 3.67 3.48
N GLN A 27 1.07 3.11 4.61
CA GLN A 27 1.12 3.75 5.90
C GLN A 27 1.83 2.86 6.92
N ALA A 28 2.53 3.48 7.87
CA ALA A 28 3.02 2.83 9.07
C ALA A 28 2.04 3.13 10.22
N GLN A 29 1.48 2.08 10.83
CA GLN A 29 0.75 2.22 12.08
C GLN A 29 1.75 2.24 13.24
N LEU A 30 1.58 3.21 14.14
CA LEU A 30 2.39 3.34 15.35
C LEU A 30 1.72 2.63 16.53
N ASP A 31 2.49 2.40 17.58
CA ASP A 31 2.04 1.84 18.85
C ASP A 31 0.91 2.62 19.54
N ASP A 32 0.76 3.91 19.25
CA ASP A 32 -0.35 4.76 19.71
C ASP A 32 -1.59 4.71 18.80
N GLY A 33 -1.55 3.85 17.77
CA GLY A 33 -2.62 3.66 16.79
C GLY A 33 -2.69 4.72 15.70
N LEU A 34 -1.83 5.74 15.74
CA LEU A 34 -1.75 6.74 14.66
C LEU A 34 -1.13 6.14 13.41
N PHE A 35 -1.50 6.70 12.27
CA PHE A 35 -0.95 6.33 10.97
C PHE A 35 -0.10 7.46 10.42
N ILE A 36 1.04 7.09 9.85
CA ILE A 36 1.90 7.97 9.09
C ILE A 36 1.94 7.49 7.66
N VAL A 37 1.77 8.40 6.69
CA VAL A 37 1.90 8.08 5.27
C VAL A 37 3.39 7.93 4.94
N VAL A 38 3.70 6.82 4.28
CA VAL A 38 5.04 6.44 3.82
C VAL A 38 5.12 6.62 2.30
N LEU A 39 4.20 6.03 1.55
CA LEU A 39 4.06 6.23 0.10
C LEU A 39 2.66 6.73 -0.22
N ASP A 40 2.56 7.72 -1.11
CA ASP A 40 1.28 8.31 -1.52
C ASP A 40 1.06 8.36 -3.04
N ASP A 41 2.00 7.83 -3.80
CA ASP A 41 2.07 7.82 -5.26
C ASP A 41 1.63 6.49 -5.89
N ARG A 42 1.15 5.54 -5.06
CA ARG A 42 0.80 4.19 -5.49
C ARG A 42 -0.67 4.07 -5.88
N GLY A 43 -0.96 3.12 -6.77
CA GLY A 43 -2.32 2.88 -7.29
C GLY A 43 -2.33 2.16 -8.62
N TRP A 44 -3.52 1.88 -9.14
CA TRP A 44 -3.72 1.31 -10.46
C TRP A 44 -5.07 1.71 -11.05
N SER A 45 -5.21 1.49 -12.35
CA SER A 45 -6.48 1.48 -13.06
C SER A 45 -6.66 0.15 -13.80
N SER A 46 -7.91 -0.28 -13.91
CA SER A 46 -8.34 -1.43 -14.71
C SER A 46 -9.38 -0.96 -15.73
N SER A 47 -9.54 -1.72 -16.81
CA SER A 47 -10.67 -1.54 -17.74
C SER A 47 -11.98 -2.13 -17.21
N GLU A 48 -11.91 -2.94 -16.14
CA GLU A 48 -13.04 -3.57 -15.47
C GLU A 48 -13.90 -2.56 -14.70
N GLU A 49 -15.21 -2.76 -14.70
CA GLU A 49 -16.13 -2.02 -13.83
C GLU A 49 -16.13 -2.57 -12.39
N TRP A 50 -16.65 -1.79 -11.44
CA TRP A 50 -16.70 -2.17 -10.02
C TRP A 50 -17.44 -3.50 -9.74
N ALA A 51 -18.35 -3.93 -10.63
CA ALA A 51 -19.04 -5.22 -10.55
C ALA A 51 -18.18 -6.43 -10.93
N GLN A 52 -17.06 -6.21 -11.63
CA GLN A 52 -16.20 -7.29 -12.12
C GLN A 52 -14.98 -7.50 -11.21
N VAL A 53 -14.55 -6.46 -10.50
CA VAL A 53 -13.46 -6.56 -9.51
C VAL A 53 -13.96 -7.18 -8.22
N THR A 54 -13.11 -7.93 -7.53
CA THR A 54 -13.47 -8.54 -6.23
C THR A 54 -12.71 -7.88 -5.08
N PRO A 55 -13.28 -7.85 -3.86
CA PRO A 55 -12.55 -7.41 -2.67
C PRO A 55 -11.22 -8.15 -2.45
N ALA A 56 -11.13 -9.43 -2.82
CA ALA A 56 -9.88 -10.19 -2.70
C ALA A 56 -8.83 -9.71 -3.71
N GLY A 57 -9.22 -9.60 -5.00
CA GLY A 57 -8.31 -9.13 -6.05
C GLY A 57 -7.81 -7.70 -5.84
N ILE A 58 -8.64 -6.82 -5.26
CA ILE A 58 -8.21 -5.47 -4.89
C ILE A 58 -7.16 -5.51 -3.78
N ARG A 59 -7.28 -6.40 -2.78
CA ARG A 59 -6.25 -6.55 -1.74
C ARG A 59 -4.94 -7.06 -2.31
N GLU A 60 -5.01 -8.10 -3.13
CA GLU A 60 -3.83 -8.67 -3.80
C GLU A 60 -3.13 -7.60 -4.65
N THR A 61 -3.89 -6.87 -5.47
CA THR A 61 -3.33 -5.80 -6.31
C THR A 61 -2.76 -4.65 -5.49
N ALA A 62 -3.43 -4.27 -4.39
CA ALA A 62 -2.94 -3.22 -3.50
C ALA A 62 -1.57 -3.56 -2.89
N LEU A 63 -1.35 -4.82 -2.49
CA LEU A 63 -0.05 -5.28 -1.99
C LEU A 63 1.03 -5.27 -3.07
N VAL A 64 0.67 -5.60 -4.31
CA VAL A 64 1.61 -5.56 -5.45
C VAL A 64 2.04 -4.13 -5.75
N VAL A 65 1.12 -3.18 -5.89
CA VAL A 65 1.45 -1.81 -6.34
C VAL A 65 2.20 -0.99 -5.30
N VAL A 66 2.07 -1.31 -4.01
CA VAL A 66 2.86 -0.66 -2.96
C VAL A 66 4.22 -1.31 -2.75
N GLY A 67 4.44 -2.49 -3.30
CA GLY A 67 5.70 -3.21 -3.23
C GLY A 67 6.80 -2.58 -4.08
N PRO A 68 7.99 -3.20 -4.13
CA PRO A 68 9.06 -2.78 -5.01
C PRO A 68 8.62 -2.76 -6.46
N ASP A 69 9.20 -1.84 -7.24
CA ASP A 69 8.97 -1.76 -8.67
C ASP A 69 9.65 -2.91 -9.42
N GLU A 70 9.45 -2.98 -10.75
CA GLU A 70 10.17 -3.95 -11.57
C GLU A 70 11.66 -3.56 -11.64
N PRO A 71 12.60 -4.52 -11.41
CA PRO A 71 14.02 -4.20 -11.45
C PRO A 71 14.43 -3.60 -12.80
N ALA A 72 15.22 -2.53 -12.75
CA ALA A 72 15.79 -1.94 -13.96
C ALA A 72 16.70 -2.96 -14.71
N PRO A 73 16.91 -2.80 -16.02
CA PRO A 73 17.83 -3.67 -16.76
C PRO A 73 19.22 -3.72 -16.11
N GLY A 74 19.65 -4.94 -15.74
CA GLY A 74 20.93 -5.17 -15.05
C GLY A 74 20.83 -5.24 -13.53
N TRP A 75 19.65 -5.00 -12.95
CA TRP A 75 19.37 -5.21 -11.53
C TRP A 75 18.64 -6.53 -11.30
N THR A 76 18.95 -7.16 -10.18
CA THR A 76 18.22 -8.32 -9.68
C THR A 76 17.01 -7.90 -8.86
N ARG A 77 16.06 -8.82 -8.69
CA ARG A 77 14.90 -8.61 -7.81
C ARG A 77 15.28 -8.37 -6.35
N ALA A 78 16.40 -8.95 -5.90
CA ALA A 78 16.87 -8.78 -4.52
C ALA A 78 17.44 -7.36 -4.30
N GLU A 79 18.17 -6.82 -5.28
CA GLU A 79 18.69 -5.45 -5.21
C GLU A 79 17.55 -4.42 -5.22
N GLU A 80 16.56 -4.59 -6.09
CA GLU A 80 15.37 -3.72 -6.13
C GLU A 80 14.56 -3.79 -4.83
N LEU A 81 14.38 -5.00 -4.27
CA LEU A 81 13.71 -5.18 -2.98
C LEU A 81 14.47 -4.49 -1.85
N HIS A 82 15.79 -4.57 -1.83
CA HIS A 82 16.61 -3.91 -0.82
C HIS A 82 16.51 -2.39 -0.93
N ALA A 83 16.67 -1.84 -2.15
CA ALA A 83 16.56 -0.41 -2.41
C ALA A 83 15.17 0.14 -2.04
N TYR A 84 14.11 -0.63 -2.30
CA TYR A 84 12.76 -0.31 -1.86
C TYR A 84 12.68 -0.14 -0.33
N TRP A 85 13.20 -1.09 0.44
CA TRP A 85 13.16 -0.99 1.91
C TRP A 85 14.08 0.08 2.47
N GLU A 86 15.24 0.33 1.85
CA GLU A 86 16.10 1.47 2.18
C GLU A 86 15.35 2.80 1.99
N TYR A 87 14.59 2.93 0.90
CA TYR A 87 13.78 4.11 0.64
C TYR A 87 12.68 4.30 1.70
N ILE A 88 11.94 3.24 2.02
CA ILE A 88 10.93 3.25 3.10
C ILE A 88 11.53 3.63 4.44
N GLN A 89 12.68 3.03 4.80
CA GLN A 89 13.40 3.34 6.02
C GLN A 89 13.80 4.83 6.06
N SER A 90 14.25 5.40 4.95
CA SER A 90 14.64 6.81 4.89
C SER A 90 13.48 7.77 5.16
N ILE A 91 12.27 7.45 4.67
CA ILE A 91 11.05 8.24 4.89
C ILE A 91 10.64 8.19 6.36
N LEU A 92 10.72 7.01 6.98
CA LEU A 92 10.40 6.82 8.40
C LEU A 92 11.43 7.51 9.31
N ALA A 93 12.72 7.41 8.97
CA ALA A 93 13.79 8.05 9.71
C ALA A 93 13.67 9.58 9.71
N ALA A 94 13.21 10.18 8.60
CA ALA A 94 12.91 11.61 8.52
C ALA A 94 11.82 12.05 9.53
N GLN A 95 10.99 11.11 9.99
CA GLN A 95 9.96 11.30 11.01
C GLN A 95 10.39 10.80 12.39
N GLN A 96 11.69 10.57 12.59
CA GLN A 96 12.30 10.07 13.84
C GLN A 96 11.82 8.67 14.23
N LEU A 97 11.34 7.89 13.27
CA LEU A 97 11.00 6.48 13.43
C LEU A 97 12.12 5.63 12.86
N HIS A 98 12.86 4.97 13.75
CA HIS A 98 13.99 4.14 13.39
C HIS A 98 13.59 2.67 13.48
N ALA A 99 13.67 1.97 12.34
CA ALA A 99 13.52 0.54 12.22
C ALA A 99 14.54 0.05 11.18
N SER A 100 15.16 -1.10 11.44
CA SER A 100 16.00 -1.81 10.47
C SER A 100 15.15 -2.36 9.32
N ILE A 101 15.79 -2.63 8.18
CA ILE A 101 15.10 -3.25 7.03
C ILE A 101 14.51 -4.61 7.43
N ASP A 102 15.25 -5.42 8.20
CA ASP A 102 14.77 -6.73 8.66
C ASP A 102 13.53 -6.60 9.55
N GLU A 103 13.49 -5.60 10.44
CA GLU A 103 12.30 -5.31 11.25
C GLU A 103 11.12 -4.89 10.37
N LEU A 104 11.34 -4.00 9.39
CA LEU A 104 10.28 -3.55 8.47
C LEU A 104 9.73 -4.70 7.62
N MET A 105 10.60 -5.60 7.14
CA MET A 105 10.20 -6.79 6.38
C MET A 105 9.42 -7.80 7.20
N ALA A 106 9.60 -7.81 8.51
CA ALA A 106 8.92 -8.71 9.44
C ALA A 106 7.57 -8.16 9.94
N LEU A 107 7.25 -6.88 9.65
CA LEU A 107 5.98 -6.28 10.03
C LEU A 107 4.82 -6.96 9.30
N ASP A 108 3.72 -7.16 10.02
CA ASP A 108 2.45 -7.49 9.39
C ASP A 108 2.07 -6.40 8.39
N HIS A 109 1.47 -6.79 7.27
CA HIS A 109 0.99 -5.87 6.25
C HIS A 109 -0.48 -6.15 5.94
N GLU A 110 -1.34 -5.22 6.34
CA GLU A 110 -2.78 -5.29 6.05
C GLU A 110 -3.21 -4.35 4.93
N VAL A 111 -4.34 -4.68 4.30
CA VAL A 111 -5.00 -3.79 3.34
C VAL A 111 -6.33 -3.33 3.92
N GLN A 112 -6.51 -2.01 3.99
CA GLN A 112 -7.74 -1.37 4.45
C GLN A 112 -8.43 -0.69 3.26
N PHE A 113 -9.76 -0.76 3.23
CA PHE A 113 -10.56 -0.10 2.20
C PHE A 113 -11.13 1.21 2.72
N GLY A 114 -10.92 2.27 1.95
CA GLY A 114 -11.50 3.58 2.19
C GLY A 114 -13.02 3.60 2.01
N PRO A 115 -13.71 4.61 2.57
CA PRO A 115 -15.17 4.67 2.58
C PRO A 115 -15.81 4.73 1.18
N ARG A 116 -15.13 5.23 0.15
CA ARG A 116 -15.69 5.26 -1.20
C ARG A 116 -15.58 3.90 -1.86
N LEU A 117 -14.42 3.27 -1.75
CA LEU A 117 -14.18 1.92 -2.26
C LEU A 117 -15.17 0.93 -1.64
N GLN A 118 -15.36 0.97 -0.31
CA GLN A 118 -16.36 0.15 0.37
C GLN A 118 -17.77 0.34 -0.20
N ARG A 119 -18.20 1.60 -0.37
CA ARG A 119 -19.53 1.89 -0.94
C ARG A 119 -19.71 1.37 -2.37
N LEU A 120 -18.67 1.48 -3.20
CA LEU A 120 -18.71 1.00 -4.58
C LEU A 120 -18.78 -0.52 -4.64
N LEU A 121 -18.01 -1.21 -3.79
CA LEU A 121 -18.04 -2.66 -3.68
C LEU A 121 -19.41 -3.16 -3.21
N THR A 122 -19.96 -2.56 -2.16
CA THR A 122 -21.31 -2.90 -1.68
C THR A 122 -22.39 -2.63 -2.74
N ALA A 123 -22.32 -1.50 -3.45
CA ALA A 123 -23.26 -1.19 -4.53
C ALA A 123 -23.14 -2.16 -5.71
N ALA A 124 -21.97 -2.73 -5.91
CA ALA A 124 -21.67 -3.70 -6.95
C ALA A 124 -22.00 -5.16 -6.56
N GLY A 125 -22.43 -5.40 -5.31
CA GLY A 125 -22.85 -6.71 -4.82
C GLY A 125 -21.76 -7.52 -4.11
N HIS A 126 -20.69 -6.87 -3.65
CA HIS A 126 -19.60 -7.47 -2.88
C HIS A 126 -19.66 -7.16 -1.38
#